data_AF-A0A8S8ZAA6-F1
#
_entry.id   AF-A0A8S8ZAA6-F1
#
_cell.length_a   1.000
_cell.length_b   1.000
_cell.length_c   1.000
_cell.angle_alpha   90.00
_cell.angle_beta   90.00
_cell.angle_gamma   90.00
#
_symmetry.space_group_name_H-M   'P 1'
#
loop_
_entity.id
_entity.type
_entity.pdbx_description
1 polymer ?
#
loop_
_entity_poly.entity_id
_entity_poly.type
_entity_poly.pdbx_seq_one_letter_code
_entity_poly.pdbx_strand_id
1 'polypeptide(L)'
;MIIRDQFDPDLRKRIKQKKQIAIIPVGSIEQHGPHLPISTDSDIVTEISLRFSKKINGILLPTINYGISDEHFPFFNLSVKKSTLSKMLDDICGH
;
A
#
# COMPACT_ATOMS: atom_id res chain seq x y z
N MET A 1 4.72 8.96 -9.45
CA MET A 1 6.13 8.91 -9.00
C MET A 1 6.24 7.81 -7.97
N ILE A 2 7.21 6.91 -8.03
CA ILE A 2 7.36 5.82 -7.06
C ILE A 2 8.42 6.23 -6.04
N ILE A 3 8.12 6.13 -4.74
CA ILE A 3 9.00 6.64 -3.68
C ILE A 3 10.36 5.94 -3.62
N ARG A 4 10.40 4.64 -3.98
CA ARG A 4 11.64 3.84 -3.96
C ARG A 4 12.69 4.31 -4.98
N ASP A 5 12.26 5.07 -5.98
CA ASP A 5 13.12 5.59 -7.03
C ASP A 5 13.57 7.04 -6.74
N GLN A 6 13.34 7.54 -5.52
CA GLN A 6 13.60 8.93 -5.14
C GLN A 6 14.80 9.07 -4.21
N PHE A 7 15.51 10.19 -4.36
CA PHE A 7 16.56 10.63 -3.44
C PHE A 7 16.05 11.77 -2.57
N ASP A 8 16.52 11.82 -1.32
CA ASP A 8 16.04 12.78 -0.31
C ASP A 8 16.08 14.25 -0.78
N PRO A 9 17.17 14.77 -1.39
CA PRO A 9 17.22 16.17 -1.82
C PRO A 9 16.14 16.53 -2.85
N ASP A 10 15.92 15.64 -3.83
CA ASP A 10 14.94 15.86 -4.91
C ASP A 10 13.51 15.78 -4.38
N LEU A 11 13.24 14.80 -3.53
CA LEU A 11 11.94 14.64 -2.89
C LEU A 11 11.61 15.87 -2.02
N ARG A 12 12.56 16.31 -1.17
CA ARG A 12 12.40 17.50 -0.31
C ARG A 12 12.11 18.76 -1.12
N LYS A 13 12.80 18.97 -2.23
CA LYS A 13 12.55 20.11 -3.13
C LYS A 13 11.13 20.04 -3.69
N ARG A 14 10.70 18.86 -4.14
CA ARG A 14 9.38 18.65 -4.76
C ARG A 14 8.22 18.83 -3.79
N ILE A 15 8.33 18.34 -2.55
CA ILE A 15 7.27 18.47 -1.52
C ILE A 15 7.16 19.91 -1.01
N LYS A 16 8.25 20.69 -0.99
CA LYS A 16 8.22 22.12 -0.60
C LYS A 16 7.56 23.02 -1.63
N GLN A 17 7.70 22.69 -2.92
CA GLN A 17 7.21 23.55 -4.01
C GLN A 17 5.69 23.52 -4.20
N LYS A 18 5.04 22.39 -3.89
CA LYS A 18 3.59 22.25 -4.02
C LYS A 18 3.07 21.14 -3.13
N LYS A 19 1.80 21.25 -2.73
CA LYS A 19 1.09 20.16 -2.05
C LYS A 19 1.12 18.91 -2.92
N GLN A 20 1.53 17.79 -2.33
CA GLN A 20 1.59 16.50 -2.99
C GLN A 20 0.50 15.58 -2.44
N ILE A 21 0.07 14.63 -3.26
CA ILE A 21 -0.82 13.54 -2.83
C ILE A 21 0.04 12.29 -2.72
N ALA A 22 0.08 11.69 -1.52
CA ALA A 22 0.65 10.38 -1.29
C ALA A 22 -0.44 9.31 -1.47
N ILE A 23 -0.05 8.15 -2.02
CA ILE A 23 -0.91 6.99 -2.24
C ILE A 23 -0.27 5.82 -1.48
N ILE A 24 -1.01 5.24 -0.54
CA ILE A 24 -0.60 4.08 0.25
C ILE A 24 -1.47 2.91 -0.18
N PRO A 25 -0.95 1.97 -1.00
CA PRO A 25 -1.67 0.76 -1.35
C PRO A 25 -1.71 -0.19 -0.14
N VAL A 26 -2.86 -0.78 0.13
CA VAL A 26 -3.03 -1.79 1.19
C VAL A 26 -3.71 -3.01 0.57
N GLY A 27 -3.04 -4.15 0.67
CA GLY A 27 -3.59 -5.46 0.29
C GLY A 27 -3.49 -6.45 1.44
N SER A 28 -3.48 -7.74 1.12
CA SER A 28 -3.43 -8.84 2.07
C SER A 28 -2.71 -10.06 1.49
N ILE A 29 -2.41 -11.02 2.37
CA ILE A 29 -1.97 -12.36 2.01
C ILE A 29 -3.04 -13.35 2.51
N GLU A 30 -3.90 -13.81 1.60
CA GLU A 30 -5.10 -14.59 1.94
C GLU A 30 -5.53 -15.57 0.84
N GLN A 31 -6.37 -16.54 1.21
CA GLN A 31 -6.86 -17.57 0.29
C GLN A 31 -7.77 -16.99 -0.81
N HIS A 32 -7.44 -17.25 -2.08
CA HIS A 32 -8.28 -16.94 -3.25
C HIS A 32 -8.66 -18.16 -4.10
N GLY A 33 -8.70 -19.36 -3.49
CA GLY A 33 -8.97 -20.61 -4.19
C GLY A 33 -7.75 -21.17 -4.95
N PRO A 34 -7.89 -22.30 -5.67
CA PRO A 34 -6.74 -23.00 -6.27
C PRO A 34 -6.20 -22.36 -7.56
N HIS A 35 -6.84 -21.28 -8.03
CA HIS A 35 -6.58 -20.69 -9.35
C HIS A 35 -5.87 -19.34 -9.26
N LEU A 36 -5.71 -18.79 -8.06
CA LEU A 36 -5.11 -17.47 -7.83
C LEU A 36 -4.05 -17.56 -6.72
N PRO A 37 -2.95 -16.77 -6.83
CA PRO A 37 -1.99 -16.63 -5.75
C PRO A 37 -2.61 -16.02 -4.49
N ILE A 38 -2.02 -16.33 -3.33
CA ILE A 38 -2.39 -15.72 -2.05
C ILE A 38 -2.10 -14.21 -1.96
N SER A 39 -1.34 -13.66 -2.91
CA SER A 39 -0.98 -12.24 -2.99
C SER A 39 -1.92 -11.40 -3.85
N THR A 40 -3.03 -11.98 -4.33
CA THR A 40 -3.88 -11.37 -5.36
C THR A 40 -4.29 -9.94 -5.01
N ASP A 41 -4.72 -9.70 -3.78
CA ASP A 41 -5.11 -8.37 -3.30
C ASP A 41 -3.96 -7.36 -3.38
N SER A 42 -2.75 -7.75 -2.92
CA SER A 42 -1.55 -6.92 -3.02
C SER A 42 -1.13 -6.66 -4.47
N ASP A 43 -1.22 -7.65 -5.34
CA ASP A 43 -0.83 -7.52 -6.75
C ASP A 43 -1.77 -6.55 -7.50
N ILE A 44 -3.08 -6.70 -7.28
CA ILE A 44 -4.11 -5.84 -7.88
C ILE A 44 -3.95 -4.39 -7.39
N VAL A 45 -3.89 -4.18 -6.07
CA VAL A 45 -3.83 -2.81 -5.52
C VAL A 45 -2.53 -2.11 -5.90
N THR A 46 -1.42 -2.85 -6.02
CA THR A 46 -0.12 -2.32 -6.47
C THR A 46 -0.23 -1.76 -7.89
N GLU A 47 -0.77 -2.53 -8.83
CA GLU A 47 -0.86 -2.12 -10.24
C GLU A 47 -1.89 -0.99 -10.43
N ILE A 48 -3.05 -1.05 -9.76
CA ILE A 48 -4.04 0.03 -9.78
C ILE A 48 -3.42 1.33 -9.25
N SER A 49 -2.73 1.26 -8.11
CA SER A 49 -2.12 2.43 -7.47
C SER A 49 -0.99 3.00 -8.32
N LEU A 50 -0.21 2.16 -9.01
CA LEU A 50 0.78 2.60 -9.98
C LEU A 50 0.16 3.40 -11.11
N ARG A 51 -0.88 2.87 -11.76
CA ARG A 51 -1.58 3.57 -12.84
C ARG A 51 -2.25 4.87 -12.36
N PHE A 52 -2.88 4.82 -11.19
CA PHE A 52 -3.52 5.98 -10.59
C PHE A 52 -2.50 7.08 -10.25
N SER A 53 -1.36 6.72 -9.65
CA SER A 53 -0.29 7.68 -9.30
C SER A 53 0.23 8.45 -10.51
N LYS A 54 0.29 7.81 -11.69
CA LYS A 54 0.70 8.45 -12.94
C LYS A 54 -0.34 9.46 -13.41
N LYS A 55 -1.64 9.13 -13.33
CA LYS A 55 -2.74 10.02 -13.73
C LYS A 55 -2.82 11.29 -12.90
N ILE A 56 -2.64 11.18 -11.58
CA ILE A 56 -2.75 12.33 -10.67
C ILE A 56 -1.40 12.98 -10.32
N ASN A 57 -0.31 12.50 -10.94
CA ASN A 57 1.06 12.92 -10.62
C ASN A 57 1.42 12.81 -9.12
N GLY A 58 0.84 11.80 -8.46
CA GLY A 58 1.00 11.51 -7.03
C GLY A 58 2.27 10.73 -6.70
N ILE A 59 2.56 10.65 -5.40
CA ILE A 59 3.67 9.90 -4.81
C ILE A 59 3.13 8.54 -4.38
N LEU A 60 3.56 7.47 -5.04
CA LEU A 60 3.22 6.10 -4.69
C LEU A 60 4.19 5.59 -3.64
N LEU A 61 3.66 5.24 -2.47
CA LEU A 61 4.38 4.55 -1.40
C LEU A 61 4.37 3.03 -1.62
N PRO A 62 5.22 2.26 -0.94
CA PRO A 62 5.24 0.81 -1.09
C PRO A 62 3.91 0.21 -0.62
N THR A 63 3.48 -0.87 -1.28
CA THR A 63 2.29 -1.62 -0.88
C THR A 63 2.49 -2.24 0.50
N ILE A 64 1.52 -2.05 1.39
CA ILE A 64 1.38 -2.83 2.62
C ILE A 64 0.77 -4.17 2.23
N ASN A 65 1.56 -5.23 2.29
CA ASN A 65 1.13 -6.57 1.87
C ASN A 65 0.35 -7.33 2.95
N TYR A 66 0.34 -6.86 4.20
CA TYR A 66 -0.35 -7.52 5.31
C TYR A 66 -1.56 -6.70 5.74
N GLY A 67 -2.75 -7.21 5.43
CA GLY A 67 -4.05 -6.62 5.73
C GLY A 67 -4.78 -7.34 6.87
N ILE A 68 -6.06 -7.03 7.01
CA ILE A 68 -6.97 -7.74 7.93
C ILE A 68 -7.67 -8.80 7.09
N SER A 69 -7.49 -10.07 7.42
CA SER A 69 -8.00 -11.21 6.64
C SER A 69 -8.43 -12.40 7.52
N ASP A 70 -8.76 -12.14 8.79
CA ASP A 70 -9.16 -13.17 9.76
C ASP A 70 -10.40 -13.96 9.29
N GLU A 71 -11.26 -13.33 8.48
CA GLU A 71 -12.46 -13.92 7.90
C GLU A 71 -12.19 -15.08 6.92
N HIS A 72 -10.95 -15.25 6.45
CA HIS A 72 -10.55 -16.37 5.58
C HIS A 72 -10.35 -17.68 6.34
N PHE A 73 -10.38 -17.68 7.69
CA PHE A 73 -10.31 -18.91 8.48
C PHE A 73 -11.45 -19.89 8.11
N PRO A 74 -11.18 -21.21 7.94
CA PRO A 74 -9.95 -21.95 8.29
C PRO A 74 -8.91 -22.06 7.16
N PHE A 75 -9.06 -21.31 6.06
CA PHE A 75 -8.08 -21.29 4.98
C PHE A 75 -6.88 -20.40 5.31
N PHE A 76 -5.80 -20.58 4.56
CA PHE A 76 -4.55 -19.85 4.78
C PHE A 76 -4.76 -18.33 4.68
N ASN A 77 -4.28 -17.61 5.69
CA ASN A 77 -4.21 -16.15 5.72
C ASN A 77 -3.07 -15.71 6.65
N LEU A 78 -2.51 -14.52 6.40
CA LEU A 78 -1.60 -13.81 7.30
C LEU A 78 -2.22 -12.47 7.66
N SER A 79 -3.08 -12.48 8.67
CA SER A 79 -3.86 -11.32 9.10
C SER A 79 -3.17 -10.55 10.23
N VAL A 80 -3.18 -9.21 10.12
CA VAL A 80 -2.87 -8.31 11.24
C VAL A 80 -4.15 -7.87 11.93
N LYS A 81 -4.05 -7.56 13.22
CA LYS A 81 -5.17 -6.96 13.95
C LYS A 81 -5.55 -5.62 13.32
N LYS A 82 -6.86 -5.33 13.25
CA LYS A 82 -7.38 -4.01 12.85
C LYS A 82 -6.71 -2.84 13.56
N SER A 83 -6.46 -2.98 14.86
CA SER A 83 -5.79 -1.95 15.66
C SER A 83 -4.32 -1.76 15.28
N THR A 84 -3.62 -2.83 14.85
CA THR A 84 -2.24 -2.75 14.37
C THR A 84 -2.18 -2.02 13.03
N LEU A 85 -3.05 -2.39 12.07
CA LEU A 85 -3.09 -1.72 10.78
C LEU A 85 -3.47 -0.24 10.92
N SER A 86 -4.47 0.08 11.76
CA SER A 86 -4.87 1.47 12.03
C SER A 86 -3.71 2.29 12.61
N LYS A 87 -3.06 1.80 13.67
CA LYS A 87 -1.94 2.51 14.30
C LYS A 87 -0.78 2.72 13.34
N MET A 88 -0.45 1.72 12.53
CA MET A 88 0.60 1.85 11.54
C MET A 88 0.26 2.92 10.50
N LEU A 89 -0.98 2.99 10.03
CA LEU A 89 -1.43 4.02 9.10
C LEU A 89 -1.43 5.41 9.75
N ASP A 90 -1.82 5.51 11.03
CA ASP A 90 -1.74 6.75 11.81
C ASP A 90 -0.29 7.22 11.94
N ASP A 91 0.65 6.33 12.27
CA ASP A 91 2.08 6.63 12.37
C ASP A 91 2.68 7.06 11.02
N ILE A 92 2.23 6.45 9.91
CA ILE A 92 2.69 6.82 8.55
C ILE A 92 2.12 8.17 8.10
N CYS A 93 0.86 8.48 8.43
CA CYS A 93 0.17 9.69 7.96
C CYS A 93 0.36 10.90 8.90
N GLY A 94 0.66 10.66 10.17
CA GLY A 94 0.68 11.66 11.24
C GLY A 94 2.04 12.37 11.44
N HIS A 95 3.06 11.97 10.69
CA HIS A 95 4.39 12.60 10.66
C HIS A 95 4.67 13.24 9.30
#